data_AF-A0A9P5QBG9-F1
#
_entry.id   AF-A0A9P5QBG9-F1
#
_cell.length_a   1.000
_cell.length_b   1.000
_cell.length_c   1.000
_cell.angle_alpha   90.00
_cell.angle_beta   90.00
_cell.angle_gamma   90.00
#
_symmetry.space_group_name_H-M   'P 1'
#
loop_
_entity.id
_entity.type
_entity.pdbx_description
1 polymer ?
#
loop_
_entity_poly.entity_id
_entity_poly.type
_entity_poly.pdbx_seq_one_letter_code
_entity_poly.pdbx_strand_id
1 'polypeptide(L)'
;MMCSAVFNVQSRHNTSRFLTTQYIIGMFISSFADSQNLDLSSNSAPFVRVRIARKSDSDAIRKLFRICFITGKDSPARAHLSVTIRTPAFHGAFALLILSIAIEIAILFPFSWTQGTSNHSGKIAVGAGTLALLAFSYLCCVIYSSVAFFARFCYNCLREDLKDIPKHYELRPVNRVSNAEENDPELEPTGKKAFWVAEEINPSTGRSAIVGCISLDELHPPLDIQPDLAELCRMCVSPHHRRRGIANALVEACEAHARNSKLNVSAIILRTSFYQPSARRLYTKNFGYKLVLEKTIYCGFERFPGYMYRKELKSQT
;
A
#
# COMPACT_ATOMS: atom_id res chain seq x y z
N MET A 1 -8.95 -4.93 -11.55
CA MET A 1 -9.53 -3.66 -12.03
C MET A 1 -8.82 -2.55 -11.28
N MET A 2 -7.48 -2.50 -11.26
CA MET A 2 -6.71 -1.73 -10.27
C MET A 2 -6.04 -0.48 -10.82
N CYS A 3 -5.85 -0.41 -12.14
CA CYS A 3 -5.84 0.87 -12.81
C CYS A 3 -7.23 1.37 -13.20
N SER A 4 -8.24 0.51 -13.35
CA SER A 4 -9.62 1.02 -13.38
C SER A 4 -10.06 1.60 -12.02
N ALA A 5 -9.61 1.08 -10.87
CA ALA A 5 -10.04 1.62 -9.56
C ALA A 5 -9.34 2.93 -9.16
N VAL A 6 -8.15 3.24 -9.70
CA VAL A 6 -7.51 4.55 -9.51
C VAL A 6 -7.90 5.53 -10.63
N PHE A 7 -8.25 5.05 -11.84
CA PHE A 7 -8.64 5.89 -12.98
C PHE A 7 -10.16 6.09 -13.20
N ASN A 8 -11.05 5.28 -12.60
CA ASN A 8 -12.51 5.37 -12.77
C ASN A 8 -13.25 5.95 -11.55
N VAL A 9 -12.51 6.35 -10.50
CA VAL A 9 -13.10 7.06 -9.33
C VAL A 9 -13.58 8.47 -9.69
N GLN A 10 -13.23 8.98 -10.87
CA GLN A 10 -13.61 10.32 -11.32
C GLN A 10 -15.05 10.44 -11.85
N SER A 11 -15.81 9.33 -11.98
CA SER A 11 -17.18 9.34 -12.53
C SER A 11 -18.29 8.87 -11.57
N ARG A 12 -18.00 8.51 -10.31
CA ARG A 12 -19.05 8.12 -9.35
C ARG A 12 -18.97 8.89 -8.04
N HIS A 13 -19.61 10.06 -8.03
CA HIS A 13 -20.06 10.70 -6.80
C HIS A 13 -21.22 9.87 -6.21
N ASN A 14 -20.94 9.03 -5.19
CA ASN A 14 -22.00 8.56 -4.30
C ASN A 14 -21.47 8.28 -2.87
N THR A 15 -21.90 9.14 -1.94
CA THR A 15 -22.33 8.88 -0.55
C THR A 15 -21.70 7.73 0.27
N SER A 16 -20.37 7.71 0.44
CA SER A 16 -19.74 6.92 1.52
C SER A 16 -18.63 7.70 2.24
N ARG A 17 -18.99 8.85 2.83
CA ARG A 17 -18.02 9.71 3.55
C ARG A 17 -17.88 9.39 5.04
N PHE A 18 -18.84 8.69 5.66
CA PHE A 18 -18.84 8.51 7.12
C PHE A 18 -18.07 7.29 7.64
N LEU A 19 -17.86 6.23 6.84
CA LEU A 19 -17.19 5.01 7.31
C LEU A 19 -15.66 5.06 7.25
N THR A 20 -15.07 6.04 6.57
CA THR A 20 -13.61 6.14 6.41
C THR A 20 -12.93 6.75 7.65
N THR A 21 -13.61 7.66 8.34
CA THR A 21 -13.03 8.42 9.46
C THR A 21 -12.75 7.55 10.69
N GLN A 22 -13.64 6.60 11.03
CA GLN A 22 -13.42 5.72 12.19
C GLN A 22 -12.26 4.73 11.97
N TYR A 23 -12.01 4.30 10.73
CA TYR A 23 -10.92 3.37 10.41
C TYR A 23 -9.54 4.01 10.52
N ILE A 24 -9.43 5.32 10.23
CA ILE A 24 -8.16 6.05 10.30
C ILE A 24 -7.73 6.28 11.75
N ILE A 25 -8.67 6.57 12.65
CA ILE A 25 -8.38 6.80 14.08
C ILE A 25 -7.94 5.49 14.77
N GLY A 26 -8.58 4.36 14.46
CA GLY A 26 -8.21 3.05 15.02
C GLY A 26 -6.84 2.51 14.57
N MET A 27 -6.32 2.97 13.42
CA MET A 27 -5.01 2.55 12.89
C MET A 27 -3.81 3.16 13.64
N PHE A 28 -3.99 4.27 14.36
CA PHE A 28 -2.87 4.93 15.06
C PHE A 28 -2.60 4.39 16.47
N ILE A 29 -3.56 3.68 17.09
CA ILE A 29 -3.46 3.27 18.51
C ILE A 29 -2.92 1.84 18.71
N SER A 30 -2.89 0.99 17.67
CA SER A 30 -2.67 -0.46 17.81
C SER A 30 -1.27 -1.00 17.49
N SER A 31 -0.23 -0.17 17.40
CA SER A 31 1.09 -0.59 16.87
C SER A 31 2.23 -0.73 17.89
N PHE A 32 1.97 -1.00 19.18
CA PHE A 32 3.04 -0.98 20.21
C PHE A 32 3.08 -2.15 21.22
N ALA A 33 2.48 -3.30 20.92
CA ALA A 33 2.65 -4.50 21.75
C ALA A 33 2.63 -5.75 20.89
N ASP A 34 3.82 -6.26 20.55
CA ASP A 34 4.09 -7.69 20.33
C ASP A 34 5.53 -7.86 19.85
N SER A 35 6.44 -7.94 20.80
CA SER A 35 7.80 -8.43 20.62
C SER A 35 8.29 -8.75 22.02
N GLN A 36 8.42 -10.04 22.36
CA GLN A 36 9.45 -10.64 23.25
C GLN A 36 8.97 -12.02 23.72
N ASN A 37 9.59 -13.07 23.17
CA ASN A 37 10.02 -14.31 23.84
C ASN A 37 10.34 -15.35 22.75
N LEU A 38 11.62 -15.50 22.44
CA LEU A 38 12.14 -16.50 21.50
C LEU A 38 13.19 -17.32 22.24
N ASP A 39 12.84 -18.57 22.53
CA ASP A 39 13.71 -19.59 23.09
C ASP A 39 14.87 -19.90 22.13
N LEU A 40 16.09 -19.86 22.67
CA LEU A 40 17.36 -20.12 22.00
C LEU A 40 17.77 -21.59 22.20
N SER A 41 17.33 -22.52 21.34
CA SER A 41 17.87 -23.90 21.41
C SER A 41 17.81 -24.75 20.14
N SER A 42 17.83 -24.16 18.93
CA SER A 42 18.21 -24.94 17.73
C SER A 42 18.98 -24.08 16.71
N ASN A 43 20.11 -24.62 16.23
CA ASN A 43 21.13 -23.91 15.44
C ASN A 43 20.82 -23.81 13.94
N SER A 44 19.62 -24.15 13.49
CA SER A 44 19.24 -24.02 12.09
C SER A 44 18.70 -22.61 11.82
N ALA A 45 19.34 -21.89 10.90
CA ALA A 45 18.88 -20.57 10.49
C ALA A 45 17.47 -20.68 9.86
N PRO A 46 16.57 -19.71 10.11
CA PRO A 46 15.26 -19.69 9.48
C PRO A 46 15.40 -19.64 7.96
N PHE A 47 14.69 -20.52 7.26
CA PHE A 47 14.68 -20.57 5.80
C PHE A 47 13.35 -20.05 5.24
N VAL A 48 13.39 -19.51 4.03
CA VAL A 48 12.21 -18.99 3.33
C VAL A 48 11.82 -19.97 2.23
N ARG A 49 10.53 -20.31 2.16
CA ARG A 49 9.93 -21.09 1.08
C ARG A 49 8.90 -20.23 0.33
N VAL A 50 8.92 -20.29 -0.99
CA VAL A 50 7.87 -19.69 -1.84
C VAL A 50 6.90 -20.78 -2.28
N ARG A 51 5.60 -20.53 -2.13
CA ARG A 51 4.52 -21.46 -2.52
C ARG A 51 3.26 -20.71 -2.94
N ILE A 52 2.30 -21.43 -3.53
CA ILE A 52 0.96 -20.89 -3.79
C ILE A 52 0.26 -20.56 -2.46
N ALA A 53 -0.49 -19.46 -2.45
CA ALA A 53 -1.30 -19.07 -1.30
C ALA A 53 -2.41 -20.07 -1.03
N ARG A 54 -2.61 -20.39 0.24
CA ARG A 54 -3.69 -21.23 0.74
C ARG A 54 -4.82 -20.38 1.29
N LYS A 55 -5.94 -21.01 1.62
CA LYS A 55 -7.09 -20.29 2.18
C LYS A 55 -6.75 -19.75 3.58
N SER A 56 -6.04 -20.53 4.38
CA SER A 56 -5.62 -20.16 5.74
C SER A 56 -4.68 -18.94 5.79
N ASP A 57 -3.93 -18.65 4.71
CA ASP A 57 -2.98 -17.54 4.66
C ASP A 57 -3.66 -16.16 4.60
N SER A 58 -4.98 -16.10 4.32
CA SER A 58 -5.70 -14.88 3.97
C SER A 58 -5.51 -13.75 4.99
N ASP A 59 -5.63 -14.04 6.29
CA ASP A 59 -5.49 -13.01 7.33
C ASP A 59 -4.05 -12.52 7.47
N ALA A 60 -3.06 -13.41 7.34
CA ALA A 60 -1.66 -13.06 7.36
C ALA A 60 -1.27 -12.18 6.15
N ILE A 61 -1.77 -12.51 4.96
CA ILE A 61 -1.58 -11.71 3.74
C ILE A 61 -2.20 -10.32 3.90
N ARG A 62 -3.44 -10.24 4.40
CA ARG A 62 -4.14 -8.96 4.61
C ARG A 62 -3.43 -8.09 5.65
N LYS A 63 -2.93 -8.68 6.73
CA LYS A 63 -2.10 -7.99 7.74
C LYS A 63 -0.80 -7.49 7.13
N LEU A 64 -0.08 -8.35 6.40
CA LEU A 64 1.16 -8.00 5.72
C LEU A 64 0.96 -6.85 4.72
N PHE A 65 -0.12 -6.90 3.95
CA PHE A 65 -0.45 -5.87 2.95
C PHE A 65 -0.69 -4.51 3.62
N ARG A 66 -1.46 -4.46 4.72
CA ARG A 66 -1.67 -3.24 5.53
C ARG A 66 -0.35 -2.67 6.06
N ILE A 67 0.52 -3.54 6.58
CA ILE A 67 1.83 -3.12 7.07
C ILE A 67 2.66 -2.53 5.93
N CYS A 68 2.73 -3.19 4.79
CA CYS A 68 3.56 -2.73 3.66
C CYS A 68 3.06 -1.43 3.04
N PHE A 69 1.74 -1.20 3.01
CA PHE A 69 1.15 -0.02 2.37
C PHE A 69 0.90 1.18 3.30
N ILE A 70 0.57 0.92 4.56
CA ILE A 70 0.11 1.96 5.50
C ILE A 70 1.09 2.20 6.64
N THR A 71 1.29 1.23 7.53
CA THR A 71 1.91 1.49 8.84
C THR A 71 3.42 1.22 8.90
N GLY A 72 3.91 0.30 8.07
CA GLY A 72 5.26 -0.21 8.10
C GLY A 72 6.33 0.81 7.74
N LYS A 73 7.58 0.50 8.11
CA LYS A 73 8.74 1.32 7.74
C LYS A 73 8.87 1.36 6.21
N ASP A 74 9.03 2.57 5.69
CA ASP A 74 9.07 2.88 4.26
C ASP A 74 7.78 2.51 3.51
N SER A 75 6.63 2.48 4.21
CA SER A 75 5.35 2.34 3.52
C SER A 75 5.11 3.55 2.58
N PRO A 76 4.43 3.35 1.44
CA PRO A 76 4.03 4.42 0.54
C PRO A 76 3.25 5.53 1.23
N ALA A 77 2.35 5.20 2.18
CA ALA A 77 1.60 6.19 2.95
C ALA A 77 2.51 7.10 3.78
N ARG A 78 3.51 6.52 4.47
CA ARG A 78 4.48 7.29 5.26
C ARG A 78 5.44 8.08 4.38
N ALA A 79 5.86 7.52 3.26
CA ALA A 79 6.70 8.21 2.28
C ALA A 79 5.96 9.41 1.69
N HIS A 80 4.69 9.26 1.33
CA HIS A 80 3.85 10.34 0.85
C HIS A 80 3.67 11.42 1.91
N LEU A 81 3.24 11.06 3.12
CA LEU A 81 3.11 12.02 4.22
C LEU A 81 4.43 12.77 4.48
N SER A 82 5.56 12.06 4.47
CA SER A 82 6.87 12.68 4.66
C SER A 82 7.25 13.67 3.55
N VAL A 83 6.84 13.43 2.31
CA VAL A 83 7.06 14.37 1.20
C VAL A 83 6.13 15.56 1.36
N THR A 84 4.85 15.32 1.67
CA THR A 84 3.82 16.34 1.84
C THR A 84 4.18 17.35 2.95
N ILE A 85 4.61 16.89 4.13
CA ILE A 85 5.04 17.78 5.23
C ILE A 85 6.31 18.57 4.91
N ARG A 86 7.08 18.14 3.90
CA ARG A 86 8.29 18.84 3.46
C ARG A 86 8.03 19.88 2.36
N THR A 87 6.78 20.01 1.90
CA THR A 87 6.45 20.97 0.83
C THR A 87 6.51 22.42 1.33
N PRO A 88 6.91 23.39 0.50
CA PRO A 88 6.89 24.81 0.88
C PRO A 88 5.51 25.31 1.31
N ALA A 89 4.45 24.82 0.66
CA ALA A 89 3.07 25.17 0.99
C ALA A 89 2.68 24.71 2.41
N PHE A 90 3.10 23.51 2.81
CA PHE A 90 2.88 23.01 4.17
C PHE A 90 3.59 23.90 5.21
N HIS A 91 4.86 24.23 4.98
CA HIS A 91 5.61 25.11 5.88
C HIS A 91 5.01 26.52 5.95
N GLY A 92 4.56 27.07 4.81
CA GLY A 92 3.90 28.36 4.76
C GLY A 92 2.61 28.38 5.58
N ALA A 93 1.75 27.37 5.43
CA ALA A 93 0.53 27.24 6.22
C ALA A 93 0.81 27.01 7.71
N PHE A 94 1.86 26.25 8.04
CA PHE A 94 2.27 26.02 9.42
C PHE A 94 2.81 27.29 10.10
N ALA A 95 3.65 28.05 9.39
CA ALA A 95 4.14 29.34 9.87
C ALA A 95 3.01 30.36 10.04
N LEU A 96 2.05 30.38 9.10
CA LEU A 96 0.85 31.21 9.18
C LEU A 96 0.00 30.87 10.40
N LEU A 97 -0.16 29.56 10.69
CA LEU A 97 -0.87 29.10 11.88
C LEU A 97 -0.18 29.58 13.17
N ILE A 98 1.15 29.43 13.27
CA ILE A 98 1.93 29.89 14.43
C ILE A 98 1.79 31.41 14.60
N LEU A 99 1.91 32.18 13.51
CA LEU A 99 1.81 33.64 13.55
C LEU A 99 0.41 34.10 13.99
N SER A 100 -0.65 33.49 13.47
CA SER A 100 -2.02 33.82 13.86
C SER A 100 -2.27 33.55 15.35
N ILE A 101 -1.81 32.40 15.86
CA ILE A 101 -1.90 32.06 17.29
C ILE A 101 -1.09 33.05 18.14
N ALA A 102 0.11 33.44 17.70
CA ALA A 102 0.94 34.40 18.41
C ALA A 102 0.28 35.80 18.49
N ILE A 103 -0.37 36.26 17.40
CA ILE A 103 -1.12 37.52 17.37
C ILE A 103 -2.30 37.45 18.34
N GLU A 104 -3.06 36.35 18.35
CA GLU A 104 -4.16 36.18 19.32
C GLU A 104 -3.67 36.21 20.75
N ILE A 105 -2.60 35.48 21.07
CA ILE A 105 -1.99 35.50 22.41
C ILE A 105 -1.52 36.92 22.74
N ALA A 106 -0.84 37.62 21.83
CA ALA A 106 -0.37 38.98 22.06
C ALA A 106 -1.49 40.02 22.22
N ILE A 107 -2.69 39.76 21.71
CA ILE A 107 -3.88 40.62 21.92
C ILE A 107 -4.61 40.25 23.21
N LEU A 108 -4.61 38.98 23.61
CA LEU A 108 -5.34 38.47 24.79
C LEU A 108 -4.51 38.51 26.08
N PHE A 109 -3.19 38.39 25.98
CA PHE A 109 -2.25 38.31 27.10
C PHE A 109 -1.76 39.65 27.67
N PRO A 110 -1.90 40.83 27.02
CA PRO A 110 -1.73 42.09 27.72
C PRO A 110 -2.86 42.20 28.74
N PHE A 111 -2.49 41.84 29.97
CA PHE A 111 -2.75 42.64 31.15
C PHE A 111 -4.25 42.94 31.35
N SER A 112 -4.89 42.07 32.15
CA SER A 112 -5.79 42.52 33.19
C SER A 112 -5.64 44.03 33.48
N TRP A 113 -6.75 44.78 33.41
CA TRP A 113 -6.94 46.08 34.08
C TRP A 113 -6.70 47.42 33.34
N THR A 114 -7.13 47.59 32.08
CA THR A 114 -7.64 48.92 31.65
C THR A 114 -8.87 48.77 30.75
N GLN A 115 -10.06 49.07 31.29
CA GLN A 115 -11.31 49.10 30.54
C GLN A 115 -11.25 50.19 29.45
N GLY A 116 -11.02 49.78 28.21
CA GLY A 116 -10.98 50.72 27.09
C GLY A 116 -10.47 50.08 25.80
N THR A 117 -10.84 48.83 25.50
CA THR A 117 -10.46 48.23 24.22
C THR A 117 -11.22 48.92 23.09
N SER A 118 -10.50 49.66 22.26
CA SER A 118 -11.06 50.28 21.04
C SER A 118 -11.62 49.21 20.08
N ASN A 119 -12.63 49.57 19.29
CA ASN A 119 -13.26 48.68 18.29
C ASN A 119 -12.30 48.08 17.24
N HIS A 120 -11.04 48.53 17.18
CA HIS A 120 -10.05 48.08 16.20
C HIS A 120 -9.39 46.76 16.63
N SER A 121 -9.05 46.59 17.91
CA SER A 121 -8.37 45.39 18.41
C SER A 121 -9.24 44.12 18.25
N GLY A 122 -10.55 44.25 18.44
CA GLY A 122 -11.48 43.14 18.26
C GLY A 122 -11.55 42.64 16.81
N LYS A 123 -11.49 43.53 15.82
CA LYS A 123 -11.49 43.15 14.40
C LYS A 123 -10.21 42.40 14.01
N ILE A 124 -9.06 42.81 14.55
CA ILE A 124 -7.77 42.15 14.32
C ILE A 124 -7.78 40.73 14.90
N ALA A 125 -8.29 40.57 16.13
CA ALA A 125 -8.38 39.25 16.76
C ALA A 125 -9.27 38.28 15.96
N VAL A 126 -10.44 38.72 15.50
CA VAL A 126 -11.34 37.90 14.66
C VAL A 126 -10.67 37.52 13.33
N GLY A 127 -9.94 38.46 12.71
CA GLY A 127 -9.17 38.20 11.50
C GLY A 127 -8.08 37.14 11.70
N ALA A 128 -7.29 37.24 12.77
CA ALA A 128 -6.27 36.27 13.12
C ALA A 128 -6.85 34.87 13.39
N GLY A 129 -7.95 34.78 14.15
CA GLY A 129 -8.67 33.52 14.41
C GLY A 129 -9.19 32.85 13.16
N THR A 130 -9.74 33.63 12.24
CA THR A 130 -10.20 33.11 10.95
C THR A 130 -9.03 32.54 10.15
N LEU A 131 -7.89 33.24 10.14
CA LEU A 131 -6.69 32.81 9.41
C LEU A 131 -6.06 31.55 10.02
N ALA A 132 -6.01 31.46 11.36
CA ALA A 132 -5.59 30.27 12.08
C ALA A 132 -6.45 29.06 11.72
N LEU A 133 -7.78 29.21 11.74
CA LEU A 133 -8.70 28.12 11.42
C LEU A 133 -8.53 27.63 9.97
N LEU A 134 -8.35 28.54 9.02
CA LEU A 134 -8.12 28.20 7.61
C LEU A 134 -6.78 27.47 7.42
N ALA A 135 -5.71 27.97 8.04
CA ALA A 135 -4.40 27.33 7.99
C ALA A 135 -4.42 25.93 8.62
N PHE A 136 -5.03 25.79 9.80
CA PHE A 136 -5.21 24.50 10.47
C PHE A 136 -6.05 23.52 9.64
N SER A 137 -7.15 23.98 9.06
CA SER A 137 -8.02 23.18 8.19
C SER A 137 -7.27 22.70 6.94
N TYR A 138 -6.45 23.56 6.33
CA TYR A 138 -5.58 23.19 5.22
C TYR A 138 -4.58 22.10 5.61
N LEU A 139 -3.85 22.28 6.72
CA LEU A 139 -2.89 21.28 7.21
C LEU A 139 -3.55 19.93 7.47
N CYS A 140 -4.71 19.93 8.15
CA CYS A 140 -5.51 18.73 8.39
C CYS A 140 -5.96 18.08 7.08
N CYS A 141 -6.43 18.87 6.11
CA CYS A 141 -6.91 18.37 4.82
C CYS A 141 -5.78 17.71 4.01
N VAL A 142 -4.59 18.32 4.02
CA VAL A 142 -3.41 17.83 3.31
C VAL A 142 -2.91 16.53 3.95
N ILE A 143 -2.73 16.49 5.27
CA ILE A 143 -2.34 15.28 6.01
C ILE A 143 -3.36 14.15 5.80
N TYR A 144 -4.66 14.48 5.93
CA TYR A 144 -5.73 13.51 5.72
C TYR A 144 -5.69 12.96 4.30
N SER A 145 -5.54 13.81 3.29
CA SER A 145 -5.53 13.39 1.89
C SER A 145 -4.38 12.42 1.59
N SER A 146 -3.18 12.68 2.11
CA SER A 146 -2.01 11.80 1.91
C SER A 146 -2.22 10.40 2.49
N VAL A 147 -2.79 10.30 3.70
CA VAL A 147 -3.04 9.00 4.35
C VAL A 147 -4.28 8.32 3.77
N ALA A 148 -5.36 9.06 3.55
CA ALA A 148 -6.64 8.51 3.09
C ALA A 148 -6.55 7.88 1.70
N PHE A 149 -5.69 8.40 0.81
CA PHE A 149 -5.49 7.80 -0.50
C PHE A 149 -4.97 6.37 -0.42
N PHE A 150 -3.88 6.15 0.33
CA PHE A 150 -3.33 4.81 0.49
C PHE A 150 -4.23 3.92 1.34
N ALA A 151 -4.88 4.47 2.37
CA ALA A 151 -5.87 3.74 3.16
C ALA A 151 -7.03 3.25 2.27
N ARG A 152 -7.54 4.09 1.38
CA ARG A 152 -8.60 3.73 0.42
C ARG A 152 -8.12 2.71 -0.60
N PHE A 153 -6.91 2.88 -1.14
CA PHE A 153 -6.31 1.88 -2.03
C PHE A 153 -6.20 0.52 -1.34
N CYS A 154 -5.66 0.49 -0.12
CA CYS A 154 -5.54 -0.72 0.68
C CYS A 154 -6.91 -1.34 0.97
N TYR A 155 -7.88 -0.52 1.37
CA TYR A 155 -9.25 -0.95 1.64
C TYR A 155 -9.91 -1.60 0.42
N ASN A 156 -9.75 -1.02 -0.77
CA ASN A 156 -10.27 -1.60 -2.00
C ASN A 156 -9.63 -2.97 -2.29
N CYS A 157 -8.31 -3.10 -2.20
CA CYS A 157 -7.62 -4.39 -2.37
C CYS A 157 -8.15 -5.44 -1.37
N LEU A 158 -8.32 -5.06 -0.11
CA LEU A 158 -8.81 -5.93 0.97
C LEU A 158 -10.27 -6.36 0.83
N ARG A 159 -11.07 -5.65 0.02
CA ARG A 159 -12.48 -5.93 -0.24
C ARG A 159 -12.73 -6.63 -1.57
N GLU A 160 -11.82 -6.44 -2.52
CA GLU A 160 -11.86 -7.02 -3.85
C GLU A 160 -11.00 -8.29 -3.86
N ASP A 161 -9.80 -8.22 -4.45
CA ASP A 161 -8.97 -9.39 -4.78
C ASP A 161 -8.40 -10.11 -3.56
N LEU A 162 -8.19 -9.41 -2.44
CA LEU A 162 -7.69 -10.02 -1.20
C LEU A 162 -8.81 -10.44 -0.23
N LYS A 163 -10.09 -10.33 -0.62
CA LYS A 163 -11.20 -10.81 0.21
C LYS A 163 -11.31 -12.34 0.18
N ASP A 164 -11.14 -12.92 -1.00
CA ASP A 164 -11.20 -14.35 -1.27
C ASP A 164 -10.14 -14.69 -2.34
N ILE A 165 -8.90 -14.84 -1.88
CA ILE A 165 -7.72 -14.99 -2.74
C ILE A 165 -7.85 -16.22 -3.66
N PRO A 166 -8.19 -17.43 -3.15
CA PRO A 166 -8.34 -18.59 -4.03
C PRO A 166 -9.38 -18.37 -5.13
N LYS A 167 -10.50 -17.72 -4.81
CA LYS A 167 -11.55 -17.44 -5.79
C LYS A 167 -11.13 -16.40 -6.82
N HIS A 168 -10.55 -15.27 -6.40
CA HIS A 168 -10.16 -14.18 -7.32
C HIS A 168 -9.07 -14.63 -8.30
N TYR A 169 -8.09 -15.40 -7.81
CA TYR A 169 -6.96 -15.87 -8.60
C TYR A 169 -7.15 -17.27 -9.19
N GLU A 170 -8.39 -17.78 -9.20
CA GLU A 170 -8.77 -19.03 -9.86
C GLU A 170 -7.91 -20.24 -9.42
N LEU A 171 -7.60 -20.32 -8.13
CA LEU A 171 -6.82 -21.40 -7.54
C LEU A 171 -7.73 -22.61 -7.25
N ARG A 172 -7.28 -23.82 -7.59
CA ARG A 172 -8.02 -25.08 -7.35
C ARG A 172 -7.17 -26.10 -6.59
N PRO A 173 -7.79 -27.00 -5.82
CA PRO A 173 -7.05 -28.08 -5.15
C PRO A 173 -6.36 -29.03 -6.13
N VAL A 174 -5.11 -29.40 -5.86
CA VAL A 174 -4.27 -30.29 -6.71
C VAL A 174 -4.83 -31.71 -6.78
N ASN A 175 -5.41 -32.22 -5.68
CA ASN A 175 -5.94 -33.58 -5.59
C ASN A 175 -7.45 -33.57 -5.30
N ARG A 176 -8.26 -34.10 -6.22
CA ARG A 176 -9.70 -34.36 -5.99
C ARG A 176 -9.99 -35.66 -5.20
N VAL A 177 -8.97 -36.47 -4.91
CA VAL A 177 -9.15 -37.92 -4.61
C VAL A 177 -8.58 -38.37 -3.25
N SER A 178 -8.32 -37.49 -2.29
CA SER A 178 -7.94 -37.95 -0.94
C SER A 178 -8.77 -37.23 0.12
N ASN A 179 -9.65 -38.00 0.75
CA ASN A 179 -10.30 -37.84 2.05
C ASN A 179 -10.57 -36.39 2.50
N ALA A 180 -11.86 -36.06 2.53
CA ALA A 180 -12.47 -34.75 2.73
C ALA A 180 -12.25 -34.05 4.10
N GLU A 181 -11.08 -34.17 4.73
CA GLU A 181 -10.82 -33.60 6.07
C GLU A 181 -9.55 -32.73 6.17
N GLU A 182 -8.79 -32.50 5.09
CA GLU A 182 -7.70 -31.53 5.16
C GLU A 182 -8.28 -30.10 5.11
N ASN A 183 -8.25 -29.41 6.26
CA ASN A 183 -8.82 -28.08 6.44
C ASN A 183 -8.21 -26.98 5.53
N ASP A 184 -7.09 -27.26 4.86
CA ASP A 184 -6.37 -26.32 4.01
C ASP A 184 -5.61 -27.02 2.87
N PRO A 185 -6.32 -27.48 1.80
CA PRO A 185 -5.71 -28.27 0.75
C PRO A 185 -4.67 -27.48 -0.04
N GLU A 186 -3.68 -28.18 -0.59
CA GLU A 186 -2.73 -27.59 -1.54
C GLU A 186 -3.45 -27.14 -2.82
N LEU A 187 -3.17 -25.89 -3.23
CA LEU A 187 -3.81 -25.25 -4.37
C LEU A 187 -2.83 -25.05 -5.53
N GLU A 188 -3.36 -25.11 -6.74
CA GLU A 188 -2.68 -24.80 -8.00
C GLU A 188 -3.46 -23.77 -8.83
N PRO A 189 -2.77 -22.94 -9.62
CA PRO A 189 -3.42 -22.01 -10.54
C PRO A 189 -4.00 -22.72 -11.76
N THR A 190 -5.23 -22.40 -12.15
CA THR A 190 -5.84 -22.99 -13.36
C THR A 190 -5.58 -22.21 -14.65
N GLY A 191 -5.04 -21.00 -14.54
CA GLY A 191 -4.85 -20.10 -15.69
C GLY A 191 -3.71 -19.13 -15.47
N LYS A 192 -3.81 -17.96 -16.11
CA LYS A 192 -2.80 -16.89 -16.00
C LYS A 192 -2.70 -16.32 -14.59
N LYS A 193 -3.84 -16.23 -13.89
CA LYS A 193 -3.92 -15.70 -12.54
C LYS A 193 -3.30 -16.67 -11.55
N ALA A 194 -2.55 -16.12 -10.60
CA ALA A 194 -1.94 -16.87 -9.52
C ALA A 194 -1.51 -15.94 -8.38
N PHE A 195 -1.38 -16.51 -7.18
CA PHE A 195 -0.96 -15.77 -6.00
C PHE A 195 0.05 -16.61 -5.21
N TRP A 196 1.24 -16.05 -4.98
CA TRP A 196 2.30 -16.71 -4.21
C TRP A 196 2.54 -15.97 -2.90
N VAL A 197 2.94 -16.75 -1.91
CA VAL A 197 3.44 -16.28 -0.63
C VAL A 197 4.85 -16.77 -0.41
N ALA A 198 5.64 -15.95 0.28
CA ALA A 198 6.89 -16.36 0.88
C ALA A 198 6.62 -16.57 2.37
N GLU A 199 6.83 -17.80 2.84
CA GLU A 199 6.74 -18.15 4.25
C GLU A 199 8.14 -18.37 4.82
N GLU A 200 8.39 -17.77 5.97
CA GLU A 200 9.55 -18.10 6.79
C GLU A 200 9.16 -19.23 7.74
N ILE A 201 9.96 -20.28 7.79
CA ILE A 201 9.75 -21.42 8.67
C ILE A 201 10.82 -21.37 9.76
N ASN A 202 10.40 -21.28 11.01
CA ASN A 202 11.28 -21.39 12.15
C ASN A 202 11.51 -22.87 12.46
N PRO A 203 12.74 -23.40 12.27
CA PRO A 203 13.00 -24.83 12.39
C PRO A 203 12.91 -25.33 13.84
N SER A 204 13.18 -24.48 14.83
CA SER A 204 13.09 -24.84 16.26
C SER A 204 11.64 -25.06 16.70
N THR A 205 10.71 -24.24 16.19
CA THR A 205 9.30 -24.24 16.64
C THR A 205 8.35 -24.90 15.66
N GLY A 206 8.80 -25.16 14.42
CA GLY A 206 7.96 -25.57 13.31
C GLY A 206 6.95 -24.51 12.84
N ARG A 207 6.92 -23.32 13.46
CA ARG A 207 5.97 -22.26 13.12
C ARG A 207 6.38 -21.59 11.81
N SER A 208 5.40 -21.35 10.96
CA SER A 208 5.57 -20.56 9.74
C SER A 208 4.91 -19.19 9.85
N ALA A 209 5.49 -18.20 9.17
CA ALA A 209 4.93 -16.85 9.08
C ALA A 209 5.00 -16.36 7.63
N ILE A 210 3.91 -15.75 7.13
CA ILE A 210 3.90 -15.13 5.82
C ILE A 210 4.67 -13.80 5.87
N VAL A 211 5.80 -13.75 5.17
CA VAL A 211 6.74 -12.62 5.18
C VAL A 211 6.80 -11.88 3.86
N GLY A 212 6.20 -12.44 2.80
CA GLY A 212 6.08 -11.80 1.49
C GLY A 212 4.92 -12.37 0.69
N CYS A 213 4.46 -11.62 -0.31
CA CYS A 213 3.49 -12.10 -1.29
C CYS A 213 3.63 -11.36 -2.63
N ILE A 214 3.12 -11.98 -3.68
CA ILE A 214 3.03 -11.43 -5.03
C ILE A 214 1.86 -12.08 -5.75
N SER A 215 1.28 -11.38 -6.72
CA SER A 215 0.29 -11.98 -7.61
C SER A 215 0.58 -11.67 -9.07
N LEU A 216 0.07 -12.55 -9.92
CA LEU A 216 -0.09 -12.31 -11.35
C LEU A 216 -1.59 -12.25 -11.62
N ASP A 217 -2.04 -11.17 -12.24
CA ASP A 217 -3.43 -10.96 -12.61
C ASP A 217 -3.53 -10.72 -14.13
N GLU A 218 -4.75 -10.81 -14.64
CA GLU A 218 -5.04 -10.35 -15.99
C GLU A 218 -5.05 -8.84 -16.04
N LEU A 219 -4.81 -8.30 -17.23
CA LEU A 219 -5.00 -6.88 -17.47
C LEU A 219 -6.45 -6.46 -17.22
N HIS A 220 -6.61 -5.17 -16.94
CA HIS A 220 -7.92 -4.56 -16.86
C HIS A 220 -8.06 -3.40 -17.85
N PRO A 221 -9.29 -3.09 -18.30
CA PRO A 221 -9.52 -2.08 -19.31
C PRO A 221 -8.94 -0.72 -18.89
N PRO A 222 -8.39 0.06 -19.84
CA PRO A 222 -8.51 -0.11 -21.29
C PRO A 222 -7.39 -0.95 -21.94
N LEU A 223 -6.51 -1.58 -21.17
CA LEU A 223 -5.36 -2.33 -21.72
C LEU A 223 -5.70 -3.78 -22.11
N ASP A 224 -6.94 -4.23 -21.93
CA ASP A 224 -7.44 -5.58 -22.28
C ASP A 224 -7.30 -5.95 -23.76
N ILE A 225 -6.85 -5.03 -24.60
CA ILE A 225 -6.63 -5.24 -26.03
C ILE A 225 -5.46 -6.21 -26.28
N GLN A 226 -4.58 -6.45 -25.30
CA GLN A 226 -3.43 -7.36 -25.42
C GLN A 226 -3.61 -8.60 -24.52
N PRO A 227 -4.24 -9.68 -25.02
CA PRO A 227 -4.53 -10.88 -24.23
C PRO A 227 -3.27 -11.63 -23.80
N ASP A 228 -2.12 -11.38 -24.42
CA ASP A 228 -0.82 -11.96 -24.14
C ASP A 228 -0.06 -11.24 -23.02
N LEU A 229 -0.64 -10.23 -22.39
CA LEU A 229 -0.03 -9.52 -21.28
C LEU A 229 -0.63 -9.95 -19.93
N ALA A 230 0.23 -10.03 -18.92
CA ALA A 230 -0.17 -10.23 -17.53
C ALA A 230 0.32 -9.07 -16.64
N GLU A 231 -0.40 -8.78 -15.55
CA GLU A 231 -0.05 -7.71 -14.62
C GLU A 231 0.47 -8.29 -13.29
N LEU A 232 1.74 -8.00 -12.96
CA LEU A 232 2.32 -8.30 -11.66
C LEU A 232 1.76 -7.32 -10.63
N CYS A 233 1.03 -7.88 -9.66
CA CYS A 233 0.31 -7.14 -8.65
C CYS A 233 0.76 -7.54 -7.24
N ARG A 234 0.31 -6.76 -6.25
CA ARG A 234 0.38 -7.05 -4.81
C ARG A 234 1.76 -7.40 -4.23
N MET A 235 2.84 -7.10 -4.93
CA MET A 235 4.19 -7.39 -4.47
C MET A 235 4.49 -6.70 -3.13
N CYS A 236 4.61 -7.50 -2.07
CA CYS A 236 4.88 -7.05 -0.71
C CYS A 236 5.96 -7.93 -0.08
N VAL A 237 6.88 -7.31 0.67
CA VAL A 237 7.81 -8.00 1.56
C VAL A 237 7.83 -7.24 2.87
N SER A 238 7.63 -7.98 3.96
CA SER A 238 7.66 -7.47 5.33
C SER A 238 8.91 -6.62 5.52
N PRO A 239 8.80 -5.39 6.07
CA PRO A 239 9.95 -4.52 6.30
C PRO A 239 11.09 -5.18 7.07
N HIS A 240 10.77 -6.11 7.98
CA HIS A 240 11.72 -6.85 8.80
C HIS A 240 12.42 -8.01 8.06
N HIS A 241 11.95 -8.37 6.86
CA HIS A 241 12.46 -9.50 6.07
C HIS A 241 13.04 -9.07 4.71
N ARG A 242 13.15 -7.75 4.47
CA ARG A 242 13.78 -7.22 3.25
C ARG A 242 15.26 -7.57 3.21
N ARG A 243 15.84 -7.48 2.00
CA ARG A 243 17.28 -7.76 1.73
C ARG A 243 17.71 -9.21 1.94
N ARG A 244 16.77 -10.16 2.03
CA ARG A 244 17.00 -11.60 2.16
C ARG A 244 16.69 -12.40 0.88
N GLY A 245 16.68 -11.75 -0.29
CA GLY A 245 16.36 -12.42 -1.56
C GLY A 245 14.88 -12.79 -1.77
N ILE A 246 14.00 -12.61 -0.78
CA ILE A 246 12.57 -12.94 -0.84
C ILE A 246 11.88 -12.35 -2.07
N ALA A 247 12.18 -11.08 -2.38
CA ALA A 247 11.56 -10.42 -3.51
C ALA A 247 11.95 -11.07 -4.86
N ASN A 248 13.20 -11.52 -4.98
CA ASN A 248 13.66 -12.22 -6.17
C ASN A 248 12.96 -13.57 -6.30
N ALA A 249 12.91 -14.35 -5.22
CA ALA A 249 12.25 -15.66 -5.24
C ALA A 249 10.76 -15.58 -5.61
N LEU A 250 10.05 -14.56 -5.11
CA LEU A 250 8.65 -14.32 -5.47
C LEU A 250 8.49 -13.94 -6.95
N VAL A 251 9.34 -13.04 -7.46
CA VAL A 251 9.28 -12.63 -8.88
C VAL A 251 9.69 -13.77 -9.81
N GLU A 252 10.68 -14.58 -9.43
CA GLU A 252 11.08 -15.77 -10.17
C GLU A 252 9.95 -16.79 -10.27
N ALA A 253 9.24 -17.08 -9.17
CA ALA A 253 8.07 -17.96 -9.19
C ALA A 253 6.96 -17.42 -10.11
N CYS A 254 6.70 -16.11 -10.04
CA CYS A 254 5.71 -15.43 -10.87
C CYS A 254 6.09 -15.47 -12.36
N GLU A 255 7.35 -15.17 -12.70
CA GLU A 255 7.85 -15.22 -14.08
C GLU A 255 7.94 -16.64 -14.62
N ALA A 256 8.26 -17.63 -13.79
CA ALA A 256 8.27 -19.04 -14.16
C ALA A 256 6.86 -19.51 -14.54
N HIS A 257 5.85 -19.12 -13.77
CA HIS A 257 4.44 -19.38 -14.12
C HIS A 257 4.05 -18.71 -15.43
N ALA A 258 4.36 -17.42 -15.59
CA ALA A 258 4.04 -16.69 -16.81
C ALA A 258 4.71 -17.27 -18.07
N ARG A 259 5.94 -17.81 -17.95
CA ARG A 259 6.64 -18.49 -19.05
C ARG A 259 6.06 -19.85 -19.42
N ASN A 260 5.15 -20.41 -18.62
CA ASN A 260 4.49 -21.66 -18.96
C ASN A 260 3.80 -21.51 -20.32
N SER A 261 4.25 -22.29 -21.30
CA SER A 261 3.84 -22.18 -22.70
C SER A 261 2.33 -22.31 -22.91
N LYS A 262 1.63 -22.97 -21.97
CA LYS A 262 0.16 -23.12 -21.99
C LYS A 262 -0.59 -21.81 -21.72
N LEU A 263 0.08 -20.79 -21.17
CA LEU A 263 -0.56 -19.54 -20.77
C LEU A 263 -0.50 -18.44 -21.84
N ASN A 264 0.33 -18.58 -22.88
CA ASN A 264 0.50 -17.58 -23.95
C ASN A 264 0.76 -16.15 -23.42
N VAL A 265 1.61 -15.99 -22.40
CA VAL A 265 2.01 -14.66 -21.89
C VAL A 265 3.32 -14.23 -22.56
N SER A 266 3.28 -13.13 -23.31
CA SER A 266 4.44 -12.55 -24.01
C SER A 266 5.19 -11.53 -23.16
N ALA A 267 4.49 -10.84 -22.26
CA ALA A 267 5.10 -9.84 -21.39
C ALA A 267 4.37 -9.70 -20.06
N ILE A 268 5.13 -9.28 -19.04
CA ILE A 268 4.60 -8.88 -17.75
C ILE A 268 4.70 -7.37 -17.65
N ILE A 269 3.61 -6.73 -17.25
CA ILE A 269 3.60 -5.34 -16.85
C ILE A 269 3.45 -5.21 -15.34
N LEU A 270 3.85 -4.07 -14.81
CA LEU A 270 3.58 -3.70 -13.42
C LEU A 270 3.39 -2.20 -13.29
N ARG A 271 2.70 -1.79 -12.23
CA ARG A 271 2.47 -0.39 -11.91
C ARG A 271 2.96 -0.08 -10.50
N THR A 272 3.56 1.08 -10.33
CA THR A 272 4.06 1.54 -9.04
C THR A 272 3.98 3.07 -8.95
N SER A 273 3.97 3.59 -7.73
CA SER A 273 3.90 5.03 -7.47
C SER A 273 5.29 5.66 -7.34
N PHE A 274 5.35 6.98 -7.44
CA PHE A 274 6.52 7.76 -7.07
C PHE A 274 7.03 7.49 -5.64
N TYR A 275 6.12 7.24 -4.71
CA TYR A 275 6.41 7.01 -3.29
C TYR A 275 7.03 5.64 -2.98
N GLN A 276 7.42 4.87 -4.01
CA GLN A 276 8.04 3.55 -3.88
C GLN A 276 9.40 3.46 -4.61
N PRO A 277 10.39 4.32 -4.25
CA PRO A 277 11.67 4.36 -4.96
C PRO A 277 12.44 3.03 -4.89
N SER A 278 12.34 2.31 -3.76
CA SER A 278 12.97 1.00 -3.59
C SER A 278 12.42 -0.06 -4.55
N ALA A 279 11.09 -0.06 -4.77
CA ALA A 279 10.45 -0.98 -5.72
C ALA A 279 10.84 -0.65 -7.15
N ARG A 280 10.83 0.64 -7.53
CA ARG A 280 11.26 1.10 -8.87
C ARG A 280 12.70 0.68 -9.19
N ARG A 281 13.61 0.84 -8.22
CA ARG A 281 15.02 0.41 -8.37
C ARG A 281 15.10 -1.10 -8.54
N LEU A 282 14.36 -1.87 -7.75
CA LEU A 282 14.31 -3.32 -7.84
C LEU A 282 13.82 -3.78 -9.23
N TYR A 283 12.71 -3.24 -9.72
CA TYR A 283 12.16 -3.62 -11.02
C TYR A 283 13.12 -3.32 -12.17
N THR A 284 13.75 -2.14 -12.16
CA THR A 284 14.64 -1.70 -13.25
C THR A 284 16.01 -2.35 -13.19
N LYS A 285 16.66 -2.38 -12.01
CA LYS A 285 18.05 -2.83 -11.88
C LYS A 285 18.18 -4.33 -11.69
N ASN A 286 17.27 -4.96 -10.96
CA ASN A 286 17.39 -6.37 -10.60
C ASN A 286 16.58 -7.26 -11.55
N PHE A 287 15.38 -6.82 -11.93
CA PHE A 287 14.48 -7.65 -12.74
C PHE A 287 14.45 -7.30 -14.22
N GLY A 288 15.08 -6.20 -14.64
CA GLY A 288 15.19 -5.82 -16.06
C GLY A 288 13.90 -5.28 -16.68
N TYR A 289 12.94 -4.83 -15.86
CA TYR A 289 11.73 -4.16 -16.35
C TYR A 289 12.08 -2.77 -16.90
N LYS A 290 11.47 -2.40 -18.02
CA LYS A 290 11.67 -1.11 -18.69
C LYS A 290 10.47 -0.19 -18.46
N LEU A 291 10.71 1.09 -18.21
CA LEU A 291 9.65 2.08 -18.08
C LEU A 291 8.98 2.26 -19.44
N VAL A 292 7.65 2.14 -19.49
CA VAL A 292 6.86 2.32 -20.73
C VAL A 292 5.90 3.49 -20.67
N LEU A 293 5.41 3.84 -19.49
CA LEU A 293 4.48 4.95 -19.31
C LEU A 293 4.70 5.63 -17.96
N GLU A 294 4.74 6.95 -18.00
CA GLU A 294 4.59 7.81 -16.83
C GLU A 294 3.25 8.53 -16.94
N LYS A 295 2.42 8.42 -15.89
CA LYS A 295 1.08 9.02 -15.86
C LYS A 295 0.85 9.71 -14.54
N THR A 296 0.39 10.96 -14.60
CA THR A 296 0.01 11.71 -13.40
C THR A 296 -1.20 11.06 -12.71
N ILE A 297 -1.02 10.75 -11.43
CA ILE A 297 -2.08 10.29 -10.52
C ILE A 297 -2.52 11.48 -9.69
N TYR A 298 -3.84 11.63 -9.56
CA TYR A 298 -4.47 12.67 -8.76
C TYR A 298 -4.92 12.10 -7.43
N CYS A 299 -4.57 12.79 -6.34
CA CYS A 299 -4.90 12.42 -4.97
C CYS A 299 -5.38 13.68 -4.23
N GLY A 300 -6.69 13.94 -4.29
CA GLY A 300 -7.24 15.21 -3.82
C GLY A 300 -6.65 16.37 -4.63
N PHE A 301 -5.98 17.31 -3.95
CA PHE A 301 -5.31 18.45 -4.58
C PHE A 301 -3.87 18.14 -5.04
N GLU A 302 -3.32 17.01 -4.61
CA GLU A 302 -1.95 16.63 -4.95
C GLU A 302 -1.90 15.82 -6.25
N ARG A 303 -0.79 16.00 -6.97
CA ARG A 303 -0.47 15.30 -8.21
C ARG A 303 0.88 14.65 -8.04
N PHE A 304 0.98 13.36 -8.36
CA PHE A 304 2.26 12.66 -8.35
C PHE A 304 2.34 11.66 -9.50
N PRO A 305 3.56 11.35 -9.98
CA PRO A 305 3.70 10.43 -11.09
C PRO A 305 3.47 8.97 -10.66
N GLY A 306 2.70 8.26 -11.48
CA GLY A 306 2.61 6.81 -11.51
C GLY A 306 3.45 6.28 -12.67
N TYR A 307 4.10 5.14 -12.44
CA TYR A 307 4.99 4.51 -13.40
C TYR A 307 4.45 3.14 -13.78
N MET A 308 4.48 2.83 -15.07
CA MET A 308 4.24 1.51 -15.61
C MET A 308 5.52 0.98 -16.20
N TYR A 309 5.89 -0.24 -15.82
CA TYR A 309 7.02 -0.93 -16.40
C TYR A 309 6.56 -2.20 -17.12
N ARG A 310 7.33 -2.62 -18.11
CA ARG A 310 7.10 -3.82 -18.93
C ARG A 310 8.38 -4.64 -19.04
N LYS A 311 8.23 -5.96 -19.03
CA LYS A 311 9.30 -6.91 -19.30
C LYS A 311 8.79 -7.96 -20.28
N GLU A 312 9.45 -8.08 -21.42
CA GLU A 312 9.20 -9.18 -22.35
C GLU A 312 9.67 -10.50 -21.75
N LEU A 313 8.85 -11.54 -21.91
CA LEU A 313 9.21 -12.91 -21.61
C LEU A 313 9.79 -13.52 -22.88
N LYS A 314 11.05 -13.98 -22.80
CA LYS A 314 11.60 -14.80 -23.88
C LYS A 314 10.87 -16.13 -23.88
N SER A 315 10.37 -16.55 -25.05
CA SER A 315 9.89 -17.93 -25.23
C SER A 315 11.03 -18.87 -24.85
N GLN A 316 10.75 -19.85 -23.98
CA GLN A 316 11.67 -20.98 -23.81
C GLN A 316 11.65 -21.75 -25.12
N THR A 317 12.64 -21.51 -25.97
CA THR A 317 12.97 -22.34 -27.14
C THR A 317 13.49 -23.68 -26.69
#